data_AF-A0A165DAQ7-F1
#
_entry.id   AF-A0A165DAQ7-F1
#
_cell.length_a   1.000
_cell.length_b   1.000
_cell.length_c   1.000
_cell.angle_alpha   90.00
_cell.angle_beta   90.00
_cell.angle_gamma   90.00
#
_symmetry.space_group_name_H-M   'P 1'
#
loop_
_entity.id
_entity.type
_entity.pdbx_description
1 polymer ?
#
loop_
_entity_poly.entity_id
_entity_poly.type
_entity_poly.pdbx_seq_one_letter_code
_entity_poly.pdbx_strand_id
1 'polypeptide(L)' 'MDTLCVRNGRAECVDVTVDFGNCGACGFDCGETEGADTVECVEGRCVVSSCRRGWMQVGDECLKQDASHARRYRFH' A
#
# COMPACT_ATOMS: atom_id res chain seq x y z
N MET A 1 -5.79 -13.28 -9.76
CA MET A 1 -5.42 -13.61 -11.16
C MET A 1 -4.01 -14.17 -11.13
N ASP A 2 -3.85 -15.45 -11.47
CA ASP A 2 -2.54 -16.10 -11.39
C ASP A 2 -1.63 -15.66 -12.53
N THR A 3 -0.43 -15.19 -12.19
CA THR A 3 0.64 -14.80 -13.10
C THR A 3 1.84 -15.71 -12.90
N LEU A 4 2.49 -16.14 -13.98
CA LEU A 4 3.69 -16.96 -13.90
C LEU A 4 4.91 -16.09 -13.55
N CYS A 5 5.42 -16.23 -12.33
CA CYS A 5 6.61 -15.54 -11.83
C CYS A 5 7.83 -16.47 -11.81
N VAL A 6 9.00 -15.96 -12.21
CA VAL A 6 10.26 -16.72 -12.16
C VAL A 6 11.18 -16.12 -11.11
N ARG A 7 11.43 -16.86 -10.02
CA ARG A 7 12.41 -16.52 -8.98
C ARG A 7 13.48 -17.59 -8.90
N ASN A 8 14.75 -17.18 -8.94
CA ASN A 8 15.92 -18.06 -8.82
C ASN A 8 15.86 -19.29 -9.75
N GLY A 9 15.39 -19.11 -10.99
CA GLY A 9 15.29 -20.17 -11.99
C GLY A 9 14.14 -21.16 -11.78
N ARG A 10 13.23 -20.92 -10.83
CA ARG A 10 11.99 -21.68 -10.65
C ARG A 10 10.80 -20.82 -11.05
N ALA A 11 9.85 -21.43 -11.76
CA ALA A 11 8.59 -20.80 -12.12
C ALA A 11 7.52 -21.18 -11.10
N GLU A 12 6.77 -20.20 -10.63
CA GLU A 12 5.66 -20.33 -9.69
C GLU A 12 4.48 -19.48 -10.17
N CYS A 13 3.26 -19.96 -9.96
CA CYS A 13 2.06 -19.15 -10.20
C CYS A 13 1.77 -18.34 -8.94
N VAL A 14 1.72 -17.02 -9.10
CA VAL A 14 1.46 -16.09 -8.00
C VAL A 14 0.20 -15.29 -8.33
N ASP A 15 -0.70 -15.17 -7.36
CA ASP A 15 -1.81 -14.23 -7.49
C ASP A 15 -1.32 -12.81 -7.20
N VAL A 16 -0.92 -12.13 -8.26
CA VAL A 16 -0.42 -10.74 -8.21
C VAL A 16 -1.49 -9.74 -7.74
N THR A 17 -2.75 -10.16 -7.57
CA THR A 17 -3.81 -9.28 -7.11
C THR A 17 -3.88 -9.13 -5.59
N VAL A 18 -3.22 -10.03 -4.85
CA VAL A 18 -3.25 -10.08 -3.38
C VAL A 18 -1.88 -10.36 -2.76
N ASP A 19 -0.92 -10.89 -3.52
CA ASP A 19 0.43 -11.16 -3.03
C ASP A 19 1.21 -9.85 -2.88
N PHE A 20 1.55 -9.51 -1.63
CA PHE A 20 2.21 -8.25 -1.29
C PHE A 20 3.58 -8.07 -1.96
N GLY A 21 4.35 -9.16 -2.14
CA GLY A 21 5.68 -9.12 -2.75
C GLY A 21 5.66 -9.20 -4.27
N ASN A 22 4.48 -9.34 -4.86
CA ASN A 22 4.26 -9.46 -6.30
C ASN A 22 3.03 -8.65 -6.75
N CYS A 23 2.73 -7.55 -6.08
CA CYS A 23 1.49 -6.81 -6.26
C CYS A 23 1.44 -6.15 -7.65
N GLY A 24 0.52 -6.57 -8.50
CA GLY A 24 0.38 -6.10 -9.88
C GLY A 24 1.43 -6.65 -10.86
N ALA A 25 2.60 -7.08 -10.38
CA ALA A 25 3.64 -7.72 -11.18
C ALA A 25 4.59 -8.57 -10.33
N CYS A 26 5.21 -9.58 -10.95
CA CYS A 26 6.21 -10.43 -10.30
C CYS A 26 7.38 -9.62 -9.74
N GLY A 27 7.67 -9.79 -8.45
CA GLY A 27 8.73 -9.08 -7.73
C GLY A 27 8.46 -7.60 -7.45
N PHE A 28 7.24 -7.12 -7.69
CA PHE A 28 6.82 -5.78 -7.28
C PHE A 28 6.27 -5.83 -5.84
N ASP A 29 7.08 -5.39 -4.90
CA ASP A 29 6.70 -5.25 -3.49
C ASP A 29 6.16 -3.83 -3.23
N CYS A 30 5.08 -3.73 -2.45
CA CYS A 30 4.48 -2.43 -2.13
C CYS A 30 5.38 -1.51 -1.29
N GLY A 31 6.38 -2.06 -0.62
CA GLY A 31 7.39 -1.33 0.13
C GLY A 31 6.82 -0.53 1.30
N GLU A 32 7.64 0.38 1.81
CA GLU A 32 7.22 1.34 2.83
C GLU A 32 6.66 2.60 2.18
N THR A 33 5.44 2.98 2.57
CA THR A 33 4.85 4.28 2.21
C THR A 33 5.02 5.24 3.38
N GLU A 34 5.43 6.48 3.09
CA GLU A 34 5.65 7.49 4.14
C GLU A 34 4.39 7.71 4.96
N GLY A 35 4.52 7.63 6.29
CA GLY A 35 3.40 7.82 7.21
C GLY A 35 2.38 6.68 7.25
N ALA A 36 2.48 5.70 6.35
CA ALA A 36 1.66 4.50 6.39
C ALA A 36 2.09 3.58 7.54
N ASP A 37 1.09 3.02 8.20
CA ASP A 37 1.24 2.00 9.23
C ASP A 37 1.00 0.62 8.60
N THR A 38 -0.04 0.50 7.78
CA THR A 38 -0.33 -0.70 6.99
C THR A 38 -0.53 -0.33 5.52
N VAL A 39 0.15 -1.07 4.65
CA VAL A 39 -0.07 -1.08 3.19
C VAL A 39 -0.50 -2.49 2.81
N GLU A 40 -1.47 -2.60 1.91
CA GLU A 40 -2.02 -3.87 1.45
C GLU A 40 -1.98 -3.96 -0.08
N CYS A 41 -1.92 -5.18 -0.61
CA CYS A 41 -2.13 -5.41 -2.03
C CYS A 41 -3.61 -5.72 -2.28
N VAL A 42 -4.29 -4.82 -2.98
CA VAL A 42 -5.72 -4.96 -3.29
C VAL A 42 -5.90 -4.80 -4.80
N GLU A 43 -6.42 -5.86 -5.43
CA GLU A 43 -6.67 -5.91 -6.88
C GLU A 43 -5.42 -5.56 -7.72
N GLY A 44 -4.23 -5.93 -7.22
CA GLY A 44 -2.94 -5.69 -7.88
C GLY A 44 -2.45 -4.24 -7.75
N ARG A 45 -2.98 -3.49 -6.78
CA ARG A 45 -2.53 -2.16 -6.42
C ARG A 45 -2.13 -2.11 -4.95
N CYS A 46 -1.04 -1.42 -4.68
CA CYS A 46 -0.62 -1.11 -3.32
C CYS A 46 -1.50 0.02 -2.79
N VAL A 47 -2.28 -0.28 -1.77
CA VAL A 47 -3.20 0.66 -1.13
C VAL A 47 -2.80 0.86 0.32
N VAL A 48 -2.87 2.11 0.79
CA VAL A 48 -2.70 2.39 2.21
C VAL A 48 -3.98 1.96 2.93
N SER A 49 -3.85 1.08 3.91
CA SER A 49 -4.99 0.61 4.72
C SER A 49 -5.09 1.39 6.04
N SER A 50 -3.94 1.80 6.59
CA SER A 50 -3.90 2.66 7.76
C SER A 50 -2.66 3.57 7.79
N CYS A 51 -2.82 4.76 8.39
CA CYS A 51 -1.72 5.69 8.65
C CYS A 51 -1.29 5.65 10.13
N ARG A 52 -0.02 5.97 10.37
CA ARG A 52 0.55 6.08 11.72
C ARG A 52 -0.14 7.20 12.49
N ARG A 53 -0.07 7.15 13.83
CA ARG A 53 -0.59 8.23 14.68
C ARG A 53 0.02 9.59 14.29
N GLY A 54 -0.82 10.61 14.18
CA GLY A 54 -0.42 11.95 13.74
C GLY A 54 -0.36 12.12 12.22
N TRP A 55 -0.80 11.11 11.46
CA TRP A 55 -1.00 11.18 10.01
C TRP A 55 -2.48 11.04 9.69
N MET A 56 -2.89 11.56 8.54
CA MET A 56 -4.24 11.49 8.03
C MET A 56 -4.22 10.78 6.69
N GLN A 57 -5.10 9.78 6.54
CA GLN A 57 -5.26 9.08 5.29
C GLN A 57 -6.09 9.93 4.31
N VAL A 58 -5.55 10.13 3.11
CA VAL A 58 -6.24 10.78 1.99
C VAL A 58 -6.06 9.89 0.76
N GLY A 59 -7.03 9.01 0.52
CA GLY A 59 -6.90 7.97 -0.50
C GLY A 59 -5.80 6.96 -0.15
N ASP A 60 -4.89 6.73 -1.10
CA ASP A 60 -3.75 5.82 -0.96
C ASP A 60 -2.48 6.53 -0.40
N GLU A 61 -2.63 7.71 0.20
CA GLU A 61 -1.53 8.47 0.78
C GLU A 61 -1.79 8.82 2.26
N CYS A 62 -0.71 8.93 3.03
CA CYS A 62 -0.72 9.47 4.38
C CYS A 62 -0.11 10.87 4.38
N LEU A 63 -0.89 11.86 4.80
CA LEU A 63 -0.42 13.23 4.98
C LEU A 63 -0.15 13.52 6.45
N LYS A 64 1.00 14.10 6.76
CA LYS A 64 1.35 14.48 8.13
C LYS A 64 0.36 15.52 8.64
N GLN A 65 -0.19 15.30 9.82
CA GLN A 65 -1.06 16.30 10.46
C GLN A 65 -0.20 17.41 11.06
N ASP A 66 0.20 18.36 10.23
CA ASP A 66 0.70 19.63 10.73
C ASP A 66 -0.47 20.45 11.32
N ALA A 67 -0.16 21.38 12.23
CA ALA A 67 -1.14 22.24 12.91
C ALA A 67 -2.06 23.03 11.94
N SER A 68 -1.67 23.11 10.67
CA SER A 68 -2.41 23.71 9.55
C SER A 68 -3.61 22.86 9.10
N HIS A 69 -3.49 21.52 9.09
CA HIS A 69 -4.55 20.61 8.61
C HIS A 69 -5.57 20.26 9.71
N ALA A 70 -5.16 20.25 10.99
CA ALA A 70 -6.06 20.05 12.13
C ALA A 70 -7.18 21.12 12.22
N ARG A 71 -6.99 22.29 11.60
CA ARG A 71 -8.01 23.36 11.53
C ARG A 71 -9.08 23.12 10.46
N ARG A 72 -8.79 22.27 9.46
CA ARG A 72 -9.68 22.04 8.30
C ARG A 72 -10.63 20.85 8.49
N TYR A 73 -10.33 19.98 9.47
CA TYR A 73 -11.13 18.80 9.83
C TYR A 73 -11.72 18.87 11.25
N ARG A 74 -11.82 20.07 11.85
CA ARG A 74 -12.78 20.31 12.94
C ARG A 74 -14.18 20.33 12.33
N PHE A 75 -14.79 19.16 12.16
CA PHE A 75 -16.23 19.07 12.03
C PHE A 75 -16.85 19.48 13.37
N HIS A 76 -17.76 20.46 13.30
CA HIS A 76 -18.67 20.85 14.37
C HIS A 76 -19.59 19.71 14.78
#